data_AF-A0A7Y8F296-F1
#
_entry.id   AF-A0A7Y8F296-F1
#
_cell.length_a   1.000
_cell.length_b   1.000
_cell.length_c   1.000
_cell.angle_alpha   90.00
_cell.angle_beta   90.00
_cell.angle_gamma   90.00
#
_symmetry.space_group_name_H-M   'P 1'
#
loop_
_entity.id
_entity.type
_entity.pdbx_description
1 polymer ?
#
loop_
_entity_poly.entity_id
_entity_poly.type
_entity_poly.pdbx_seq_one_letter_code
_entity_poly.pdbx_strand_id
1 'polypeptide(L)'
;MPSMMRPALAASLVALSLALAGCGQPQPAPAEAPTAGADASLSQEPIDAVPITAEPTPAPAPVAPPKPKTEPVVSKPAEPVGEPGSCLAEIGEARSKRLVERCIQVSPATRPPCNSANPCDMIQGEIDRSCAMYGPDEAKPKECAA
;
A
#
# COMPACT_ATOMS: atom_id res chain seq x y z
N MET A 1 -34.86 -17.22 50.93
CA MET A 1 -33.57 -17.80 50.49
C MET A 1 -33.64 -19.27 50.89
N PRO A 2 -33.56 -20.30 50.03
CA PRO A 2 -33.12 -20.39 48.62
C PRO A 2 -34.23 -20.81 47.65
N SER A 3 -34.12 -20.45 46.36
CA SER A 3 -35.01 -20.92 45.30
C SER A 3 -34.30 -21.95 44.42
N MET A 4 -35.06 -22.95 43.99
CA MET A 4 -34.62 -24.24 43.50
C MET A 4 -34.06 -24.25 42.07
N MET A 5 -32.95 -24.98 41.89
CA MET A 5 -32.69 -26.00 40.87
C MET A 5 -33.50 -25.95 39.56
N ARG A 6 -32.81 -25.75 38.41
CA ARG A 6 -33.13 -26.42 37.13
C ARG A 6 -31.90 -26.61 36.23
N PRO A 7 -31.40 -27.85 36.05
CA PRO A 7 -30.64 -28.25 34.89
C PRO A 7 -31.60 -28.80 33.82
N ALA A 8 -31.42 -28.41 32.55
CA ALA A 8 -32.04 -29.08 31.42
C ALA A 8 -31.01 -29.22 30.30
N LEU A 9 -30.36 -30.37 30.28
CA LEU A 9 -29.62 -30.93 29.15
C LEU A 9 -30.60 -31.66 28.22
N ALA A 10 -30.50 -31.41 26.91
CA ALA A 10 -30.70 -32.35 25.78
C ALA A 10 -31.05 -31.52 24.54
N ALA A 11 -30.10 -31.22 23.65
CA ALA A 11 -29.68 -32.09 22.55
C ALA A 11 -30.79 -32.30 21.50
N SER A 12 -30.83 -31.42 20.49
CA SER A 12 -31.48 -31.70 19.20
C SER A 12 -30.45 -31.55 18.09
N LEU A 13 -29.85 -32.68 17.74
CA LEU A 13 -29.21 -32.94 16.45
C LEU A 13 -30.33 -33.25 15.44
N VAL A 14 -30.53 -32.40 14.43
CA VAL A 14 -31.09 -32.85 13.15
C VAL A 14 -30.23 -32.28 12.04
N ALA A 15 -29.69 -33.22 11.27
CA ALA A 15 -28.79 -33.03 10.16
C ALA A 15 -29.52 -32.65 8.87
N LEU A 16 -28.73 -32.10 7.95
CA LEU A 16 -28.73 -32.39 6.51
C LEU A 16 -29.74 -31.62 5.62
N SER A 17 -29.23 -30.60 4.93
CA SER A 17 -29.55 -30.37 3.51
C SER A 17 -28.39 -29.63 2.83
N LEU A 18 -27.66 -30.37 2.00
CA LEU A 18 -26.72 -29.89 1.00
C LEU A 18 -27.39 -28.88 0.05
N ALA A 19 -26.72 -27.76 -0.21
CA ALA A 19 -26.87 -27.01 -1.45
C ALA A 19 -25.49 -26.47 -1.87
N LEU A 20 -24.63 -27.38 -2.34
CA LEU A 20 -23.51 -27.05 -3.21
C LEU A 20 -24.07 -26.84 -4.63
N ALA A 21 -24.31 -25.59 -5.01
CA ALA A 21 -24.56 -25.16 -6.39
C ALA A 21 -24.36 -23.63 -6.47
N GLY A 22 -23.36 -23.05 -7.10
CA GLY A 22 -22.16 -23.54 -7.78
C GLY A 22 -21.27 -22.33 -8.09
N CYS A 23 -19.99 -22.40 -7.73
CA CYS A 23 -18.97 -21.53 -8.32
C CYS A 23 -18.43 -22.24 -9.56
N GLY A 24 -18.49 -21.59 -10.74
CA GLY A 24 -17.79 -22.03 -11.94
C GLY A 24 -18.66 -22.73 -12.98
N GLN A 25 -19.05 -22.00 -14.03
CA GLN A 25 -19.43 -22.60 -15.31
C GLN A 25 -18.14 -23.02 -16.05
N PRO A 26 -17.98 -24.30 -16.43
CA PRO A 26 -16.94 -24.70 -17.37
C PRO A 26 -17.30 -24.19 -18.77
N GLN A 27 -16.50 -23.29 -19.31
CA GLN A 27 -16.57 -22.94 -20.73
C GLN A 27 -16.21 -24.17 -21.59
N PRO A 28 -17.01 -24.52 -22.61
CA PRO A 28 -16.60 -25.52 -23.58
C PRO A 28 -15.49 -24.96 -24.46
N ALA A 29 -14.36 -25.67 -24.51
CA ALA A 29 -13.30 -25.44 -25.48
C ALA A 29 -13.77 -25.85 -26.89
N PRO A 30 -13.50 -25.07 -27.93
CA PRO A 30 -13.24 -25.63 -29.25
C PRO A 30 -11.78 -26.08 -29.31
N ALA A 31 -11.58 -27.38 -29.51
CA ALA A 31 -10.32 -27.90 -30.00
C ALA A 31 -10.18 -27.50 -31.47
N GLU A 32 -9.08 -26.83 -31.81
CA GLU A 32 -8.16 -27.20 -32.89
C GLU A 32 -7.02 -26.17 -32.94
N ALA A 33 -5.81 -26.64 -32.61
CA ALA A 33 -4.56 -26.08 -33.12
C ALA A 33 -4.23 -26.82 -34.44
N PRO A 34 -3.19 -26.46 -35.23
CA PRO A 34 -2.20 -25.38 -35.08
C PRO A 34 -1.99 -24.58 -36.39
N THR A 35 -1.24 -23.47 -36.34
CA THR A 35 -0.11 -23.22 -37.26
C THR A 35 0.62 -21.92 -36.91
N ALA A 36 1.95 -22.04 -36.91
CA ALA A 36 2.90 -21.09 -37.48
C ALA A 36 2.94 -19.66 -36.91
N GLY A 37 3.96 -19.47 -36.07
CA GLY A 37 5.01 -18.50 -36.36
C GLY A 37 4.57 -17.10 -36.76
N ALA A 38 4.63 -16.18 -35.80
CA ALA A 38 5.13 -14.86 -36.06
C ALA A 38 5.85 -14.40 -34.79
N ASP A 39 7.16 -14.62 -34.78
CA ASP A 39 8.11 -13.78 -34.05
C ASP A 39 7.80 -12.33 -34.40
N ALA A 40 6.93 -11.68 -33.63
CA ALA A 40 6.90 -10.24 -33.54
C ALA A 40 8.10 -9.85 -32.66
N SER A 41 9.27 -9.94 -33.30
CA SER A 41 10.47 -9.20 -32.96
C SER A 41 10.07 -7.74 -32.78
N LEU A 42 9.75 -7.37 -31.55
CA LEU A 42 9.73 -5.97 -31.13
C LEU A 42 11.17 -5.51 -31.22
N SER A 43 11.53 -5.02 -32.40
CA SER A 43 12.67 -4.14 -32.60
C SER A 43 12.51 -2.98 -31.63
N GLN A 44 13.13 -3.12 -30.46
CA GLN A 44 13.47 -1.99 -29.62
C GLN A 44 14.49 -1.20 -30.42
N GLU A 45 14.03 -0.14 -31.08
CA GLU A 45 14.94 0.86 -31.61
C GLU A 45 15.75 1.40 -30.42
N PRO A 46 17.09 1.35 -30.48
CA PRO A 46 17.90 1.93 -29.43
C PRO A 46 17.63 3.43 -29.42
N ILE A 47 17.09 3.93 -28.30
CA ILE A 47 17.11 5.35 -28.01
C ILE A 47 18.59 5.76 -27.91
N ASP A 48 19.11 6.36 -28.98
CA ASP A 48 20.39 7.04 -29.00
C ASP A 48 20.44 8.02 -27.83
N ALA A 49 21.28 7.69 -26.85
CA ALA A 49 21.60 8.57 -25.75
C ALA A 49 22.30 9.80 -26.32
N VAL A 50 21.56 10.90 -26.48
CA VAL A 50 22.14 12.22 -26.72
C VAL A 50 22.94 12.58 -25.46
N PRO A 51 24.28 12.71 -25.51
CA PRO A 51 25.03 13.18 -24.37
C PRO A 51 24.69 14.66 -24.18
N ILE A 52 23.88 14.96 -23.16
CA ILE A 52 23.77 16.33 -22.65
C ILE A 52 25.06 16.62 -21.88
N THR A 53 26.08 17.05 -22.62
CA THR A 53 27.21 17.78 -22.08
C THR A 53 26.70 19.15 -21.63
N ALA A 54 26.22 19.21 -20.40
CA ALA A 54 26.05 20.46 -19.69
C ALA A 54 27.39 20.79 -19.02
N GLU A 55 28.17 21.67 -19.64
CA GLU A 55 29.31 22.29 -18.97
C GLU A 55 28.82 23.07 -17.75
N PRO A 56 29.33 22.82 -16.53
CA PRO A 56 28.99 23.63 -15.38
C PRO A 56 29.70 24.99 -15.51
N THR A 57 28.94 26.00 -15.93
CA THR A 57 29.35 27.40 -15.72
C THR A 57 29.41 27.64 -14.20
N PRO A 58 30.53 28.15 -13.63
CA PRO A 58 30.60 28.48 -12.22
C PRO A 58 29.61 29.61 -11.91
N ALA A 59 28.60 29.32 -11.09
CA ALA A 59 27.72 30.34 -10.54
C ALA A 59 28.52 31.27 -9.60
N PRO A 60 28.34 32.60 -9.66
CA PRO A 60 28.92 33.51 -8.68
C PRO A 60 28.31 33.24 -7.29
N ALA A 61 29.17 33.34 -6.27
CA ALA A 61 28.84 33.07 -4.87
C ALA A 61 27.59 33.85 -4.40
N PRO A 62 26.65 33.21 -3.67
CA PRO A 62 25.52 33.91 -3.09
C PRO A 62 25.99 34.82 -1.95
N VAL A 63 25.84 36.13 -2.16
CA VAL A 63 25.91 37.13 -1.09
C VAL A 63 24.78 36.82 -0.11
N ALA A 64 25.12 36.51 1.13
CA ALA A 64 24.16 36.11 2.15
C ALA A 64 23.13 37.24 2.41
N PRO A 65 21.81 36.99 2.26
CA PRO A 65 20.81 37.89 2.79
C PRO A 65 20.87 37.87 4.33
N PRO A 66 20.60 39.01 5.02
CA PRO A 66 20.52 39.01 6.46
C PRO A 66 19.42 38.05 6.93
N LYS A 67 19.75 37.18 7.89
CA LYS A 67 18.81 36.24 8.51
C LYS A 67 17.63 37.02 9.10
N PRO A 68 16.37 36.82 8.63
CA PRO A 68 15.22 37.38 9.32
C PRO A 68 15.12 36.72 10.71
N LYS A 69 14.97 37.55 11.73
CA LYS A 69 14.76 37.10 13.12
C LYS A 69 13.47 36.29 13.17
N THR A 70 13.57 35.05 13.66
CA THR A 70 12.44 34.15 13.87
C THR A 70 11.55 34.71 14.98
N GLU A 71 10.53 35.47 14.62
CA GLU A 71 9.39 35.73 15.49
C GLU A 71 8.46 34.50 15.49
N PRO A 72 7.78 34.20 16.61
CA PRO A 72 6.89 33.05 16.68
C PRO A 72 5.63 33.35 15.86
N VAL A 73 5.58 32.84 14.64
CA VAL A 73 4.35 32.83 13.83
C VAL A 73 3.35 31.91 14.52
N VAL A 74 2.41 32.54 15.22
CA VAL A 74 1.16 31.92 15.68
C VAL A 74 0.49 31.30 14.46
N SER A 75 0.51 29.97 14.41
CA SER A 75 -0.03 29.23 13.27
C SER A 75 -1.54 29.39 13.25
N LYS A 76 -2.06 29.92 12.15
CA LYS A 76 -3.48 29.90 11.80
C LYS A 76 -3.97 28.44 11.86
N PRO A 77 -5.23 28.16 12.27
CA PRO A 77 -5.78 26.82 12.17
C PRO A 77 -5.57 26.29 10.74
N ALA A 78 -4.92 25.15 10.62
CA ALA A 78 -4.67 24.52 9.33
C ALA A 78 -6.02 24.18 8.68
N GLU A 79 -6.20 24.62 7.43
CA GLU A 79 -7.30 24.16 6.59
C GLU A 79 -7.21 22.63 6.42
N PRO A 80 -8.33 21.92 6.17
CA PRO A 80 -8.29 20.48 6.00
C PRO A 80 -7.33 20.12 4.87
N VAL A 81 -6.29 19.35 5.22
CA VAL A 81 -5.23 18.93 4.30
C VAL A 81 -5.60 17.56 3.75
N GLY A 82 -5.85 17.46 2.45
CA GLY A 82 -6.09 16.18 1.74
C GLY A 82 -7.55 15.90 1.39
N GLU A 83 -7.74 14.97 0.45
CA GLU A 83 -9.06 14.50 0.02
C GLU A 83 -9.77 13.75 1.16
N PRO A 84 -11.12 13.86 1.27
CA PRO A 84 -11.88 13.09 2.25
C PRO A 84 -11.60 11.58 2.15
N GLY A 85 -11.33 10.93 3.28
CA GLY A 85 -10.99 9.49 3.32
C GLY A 85 -9.56 9.15 2.91
N SER A 86 -8.72 10.17 2.67
CA SER A 86 -7.27 9.97 2.56
C SER A 86 -6.65 9.89 3.95
N CYS A 87 -5.55 9.14 4.07
CA CYS A 87 -4.77 9.09 5.30
C CYS A 87 -4.19 10.47 5.65
N LEU A 88 -3.91 11.30 4.64
CA LEU A 88 -3.55 12.70 4.81
C LEU A 88 -4.63 13.48 5.58
N ALA A 89 -5.89 13.33 5.21
CA ALA A 89 -7.02 13.99 5.87
C ALA A 89 -7.33 13.39 7.26
N GLU A 90 -7.15 12.09 7.42
CA GLU A 90 -7.47 11.38 8.68
C GLU A 90 -6.48 11.67 9.80
N ILE A 91 -5.16 11.54 9.53
CA ILE A 91 -4.13 11.64 10.57
C ILE A 91 -3.19 12.83 10.38
N GLY A 92 -3.35 13.62 9.33
CA GLY A 92 -2.54 14.79 9.03
C GLY A 92 -1.19 14.46 8.39
N GLU A 93 -0.58 15.46 7.75
CA GLU A 93 0.62 15.32 6.93
C GLU A 93 1.77 14.58 7.62
N ALA A 94 2.17 15.02 8.80
CA ALA A 94 3.33 14.46 9.48
C ALA A 94 3.18 12.95 9.79
N ARG A 95 1.99 12.53 10.23
CA ARG A 95 1.74 11.12 10.58
C ARG A 95 1.50 10.27 9.34
N SER A 96 0.74 10.78 8.37
CA SER A 96 0.50 10.12 7.09
C SER A 96 1.81 9.86 6.34
N LYS A 97 2.70 10.87 6.29
CA LYS A 97 4.03 10.74 5.70
C LYS A 97 4.87 9.66 6.37
N ARG A 98 4.90 9.62 7.71
CA ARG A 98 5.64 8.58 8.47
C ARG A 98 5.10 7.18 8.18
N LEU A 99 3.78 7.03 8.02
CA LEU A 99 3.16 5.76 7.69
C LEU A 99 3.52 5.32 6.25
N VAL A 100 3.48 6.24 5.29
CA VAL A 100 3.89 5.99 3.90
C VAL A 100 5.37 5.63 3.82
N GLU A 101 6.24 6.35 4.52
CA GLU A 101 7.68 6.06 4.59
C GLU A 101 7.93 4.64 5.11
N ARG A 102 7.24 4.26 6.20
CA ARG A 102 7.31 2.88 6.72
C ARG A 102 6.84 1.85 5.69
N CYS A 103 5.74 2.12 4.99
CA CYS A 103 5.20 1.24 3.95
C CYS A 103 6.21 0.98 2.83
N ILE A 104 6.88 2.02 2.33
CA ILE A 104 7.89 1.91 1.27
C ILE A 104 9.11 1.08 1.71
N GLN A 105 9.45 1.09 3.00
CA GLN A 105 10.60 0.34 3.51
C GLN A 105 10.36 -1.17 3.61
N VAL A 106 9.10 -1.60 3.69
CA VAL A 106 8.74 -3.02 3.83
C VAL A 106 8.06 -3.61 2.60
N SER A 107 7.51 -2.77 1.72
CA SER A 107 6.82 -3.20 0.51
C SER A 107 7.66 -2.88 -0.74
N PRO A 108 7.75 -3.80 -1.72
CA PRO A 108 8.31 -3.47 -3.04
C PRO A 108 7.45 -2.46 -3.81
N ALA A 109 6.23 -2.16 -3.35
CA ALA A 109 5.34 -1.23 -4.02
C ALA A 109 5.66 0.22 -3.64
N THR A 110 6.25 0.97 -4.59
CA THR A 110 6.46 2.40 -4.40
C THR A 110 5.21 3.22 -4.64
N ARG A 111 4.23 2.74 -5.45
CA ARG A 111 2.81 3.18 -5.59
C ARG A 111 2.01 2.12 -6.38
N PRO A 112 1.24 1.20 -5.76
CA PRO A 112 -0.21 1.46 -5.58
C PRO A 112 -0.82 1.50 -4.14
N PRO A 113 -0.27 0.84 -3.08
CA PRO A 113 -0.81 0.96 -1.71
C PRO A 113 -0.12 2.02 -0.82
N CYS A 114 1.18 2.27 -0.99
CA CYS A 114 1.94 3.23 -0.16
C CYS A 114 1.77 4.68 -0.63
N ASN A 115 0.59 5.27 -0.43
CA ASN A 115 0.29 6.66 -0.83
C ASN A 115 -0.60 7.33 0.22
N SER A 116 -0.26 8.55 0.65
CA SER A 116 -1.01 9.31 1.65
C SER A 116 -2.42 9.71 1.19
N ALA A 117 -2.67 9.69 -0.12
CA ALA A 117 -4.00 9.87 -0.70
C ALA A 117 -4.92 8.64 -0.50
N ASN A 118 -4.36 7.48 -0.18
CA ASN A 118 -5.13 6.27 0.14
C ASN A 118 -5.58 6.30 1.62
N PRO A 119 -6.62 5.53 2.00
CA PRO A 119 -7.03 5.37 3.41
C PRO A 119 -5.91 4.80 4.29
N CYS A 120 -5.83 5.21 5.55
CA CYS A 120 -4.76 4.74 6.43
C CYS A 120 -4.76 3.21 6.60
N ASP A 121 -5.93 2.58 6.66
CA ASP A 121 -6.08 1.12 6.80
C ASP A 121 -5.51 0.36 5.59
N MET A 122 -5.56 0.94 4.39
CA MET A 122 -4.95 0.33 3.20
C MET A 122 -3.43 0.36 3.29
N ILE A 123 -2.86 1.49 3.73
CA ILE A 123 -1.42 1.64 3.90
C ILE A 123 -0.91 0.71 5.00
N GLN A 124 -1.64 0.63 6.13
CA GLN A 124 -1.31 -0.27 7.23
C GLN A 124 -1.44 -1.75 6.84
N GLY A 125 -2.51 -2.12 6.11
CA GLY A 125 -2.70 -3.48 5.63
C GLY A 125 -1.57 -3.94 4.70
N GLU A 126 -1.01 -3.05 3.88
CA GLU A 126 0.16 -3.39 3.07
C GLU A 126 1.43 -3.60 3.91
N ILE A 127 1.64 -2.78 4.95
CA ILE A 127 2.73 -2.99 5.91
C ILE A 127 2.61 -4.37 6.54
N ASP A 128 1.42 -4.71 7.04
CA ASP A 128 1.18 -5.99 7.72
C ASP A 128 1.36 -7.17 6.77
N ARG A 129 0.79 -7.08 5.55
CA ARG A 129 0.96 -8.10 4.50
C ARG A 129 2.43 -8.32 4.18
N SER A 130 3.19 -7.25 3.98
CA SER A 130 4.60 -7.33 3.62
C SER A 130 5.44 -7.91 4.77
N CYS A 131 5.17 -7.49 6.00
CA CYS A 131 5.86 -7.99 7.19
C CYS A 131 5.54 -9.45 7.54
N ALA A 132 4.36 -9.93 7.14
CA ALA A 132 3.96 -11.33 7.27
C ALA A 132 4.69 -12.26 6.30
N MET A 133 5.26 -11.76 5.21
CA MET A 133 5.99 -12.58 4.23
C MET A 133 7.38 -13.02 4.70
N TYR A 134 7.96 -12.33 5.67
CA TYR A 134 9.23 -12.74 6.26
C TYR A 134 9.09 -14.04 7.06
N GLY A 135 9.99 -14.98 6.81
CA GLY A 135 10.05 -16.27 7.48
C GLY A 135 10.35 -16.18 8.99
N PRO A 136 10.13 -17.25 9.76
CA PRO A 136 10.39 -17.28 11.20
C PRO A 136 11.88 -17.13 11.54
N ASP A 137 12.77 -17.57 10.65
CA ASP A 137 14.22 -17.53 10.82
C ASP A 137 14.88 -16.35 10.07
N GLU A 138 14.09 -15.51 9.40
CA GLU A 138 14.58 -14.34 8.68
C GLU A 138 14.59 -13.10 9.59
N ALA A 139 15.66 -12.31 9.47
CA ALA A 139 15.73 -11.02 10.15
C ALA A 139 14.73 -10.04 9.53
N LYS A 140 13.63 -9.77 10.24
CA LYS A 140 12.63 -8.79 9.81
C LYS A 140 13.19 -7.36 9.93
N PRO A 141 12.85 -6.46 8.99
CA PRO A 141 13.13 -5.04 9.14
C PRO A 141 12.54 -4.48 10.44
N LYS A 142 13.19 -3.47 11.03
CA LYS A 142 12.68 -2.81 12.24
C LYS A 142 11.30 -2.18 12.01
N GLU A 143 11.00 -1.82 10.77
CA GLU A 143 9.73 -1.27 10.32
C GLU A 143 8.58 -2.29 10.46
N CYS A 144 8.88 -3.57 10.61
CA CYS A 144 7.90 -4.61 10.92
C CYS A 144 7.59 -4.76 12.42
N ALA A 145 8.28 -4.03 13.30
CA ALA A 145 7.89 -3.93 14.71
C ALA A 145 6.76 -2.89 14.85
N ALA A 146 5.65 -3.29 15.48
CA ALA A 146 4.50 -2.44 15.78
C ALA A 146 4.55 -1.95 17.23
#